data_AF-A0A1H9EG55-F1
#
_entry.id   AF-A0A1H9EG55-F1
#
_cell.length_a   1.000
_cell.length_b   1.000
_cell.length_c   1.000
_cell.angle_alpha   90.00
_cell.angle_beta   90.00
_cell.angle_gamma   90.00
#
_symmetry.space_group_name_H-M   'P 1'
#
loop_
_entity.id
_entity.type
_entity.pdbx_description
1 polymer ?
#
loop_
_entity_poly.entity_id
_entity_poly.type
_entity_poly.pdbx_seq_one_letter_code
_entity_poly.pdbx_strand_id
1 'polypeptide(L)'
;MQLMPFRSTSFLTILTKMSLFAGLFLLVFSCNNSAANAQTGEPVVGKVNPRSPLIQDPGFTGDKKTRALIVRMGEAKAKSGERVCLPVEATGFKDLLGFQFTMRFDSAALKYESVRGMKLPGYGVDKFGVRFADRGYVSSLWTDPDIVNGSSMPDNTKLFEICFTNLMKKGEETEVKFQDGPTAFEVISNKMEQLRLVHSNGKVVSK
;
A
#
# COMPACT_ATOMS: atom_id res chain seq x y z
N MET A 1 18.78 41.96 45.12
CA MET A 1 17.89 41.82 46.28
C MET A 1 16.84 40.80 45.85
N GLN A 2 17.00 39.51 46.08
CA GLN A 2 17.20 38.85 47.36
C GLN A 2 18.21 37.68 47.21
N LEU A 3 19.15 37.64 48.15
CA LEU A 3 20.25 36.68 48.29
C LEU A 3 19.93 35.70 49.42
N MET A 4 20.32 34.43 49.24
CA MET A 4 20.83 33.47 50.25
C MET A 4 19.81 32.93 51.30
N PRO A 5 20.04 31.78 52.00
CA PRO A 5 21.31 31.20 52.49
C PRO A 5 21.60 29.72 52.13
N PHE A 6 22.87 29.28 52.00
CA PHE A 6 23.79 28.81 53.08
C PHE A 6 23.27 27.50 53.73
N ARG A 7 24.03 26.41 53.84
CA ARG A 7 25.31 26.35 54.56
C ARG A 7 25.97 24.97 54.41
N SER A 8 27.29 25.03 54.34
CA SER A 8 28.30 23.98 54.51
C SER A 8 28.13 23.18 55.82
N THR A 9 28.50 21.90 55.79
CA THR A 9 29.36 21.29 56.84
C THR A 9 30.12 20.09 56.26
N SER A 10 31.46 20.20 56.24
CA SER A 10 32.39 19.06 56.19
C SER A 10 32.22 18.16 57.42
N PHE A 11 32.60 16.88 57.34
CA PHE A 11 33.66 16.27 58.16
C PHE A 11 33.71 14.73 58.01
N LEU A 12 34.96 14.25 58.06
CA LEU A 12 35.46 12.97 58.58
C LEU A 12 35.42 11.67 57.74
N THR A 13 36.64 11.31 57.34
CA THR A 13 37.29 10.00 57.14
C THR A 13 36.74 8.83 57.98
N ILE A 14 36.77 7.60 57.45
CA ILE A 14 37.35 6.37 58.07
C ILE A 14 37.31 5.20 57.07
N LEU A 15 38.48 4.57 56.86
CA LEU A 15 38.68 3.25 56.25
C LEU A 15 38.01 2.14 57.09
N THR A 16 37.37 1.13 56.48
CA THR A 16 37.56 -0.28 56.91
C THR A 16 36.98 -1.34 55.95
N LYS A 17 37.87 -2.26 55.56
CA LYS A 17 37.74 -3.73 55.38
C LYS A 17 36.85 -4.36 54.28
N MET A 18 37.57 -5.10 53.42
CA MET A 18 37.23 -6.36 52.73
C MET A 18 36.17 -7.22 53.43
N SER A 19 35.21 -7.74 52.64
CA SER A 19 34.67 -9.09 52.84
C SER A 19 34.12 -9.65 51.51
N LEU A 20 34.68 -10.80 51.12
CA LEU A 20 34.21 -11.67 50.04
C LEU A 20 32.78 -12.16 50.35
N PHE A 21 31.86 -12.08 49.39
CA PHE A 21 30.67 -12.94 49.39
C PHE A 21 30.42 -13.51 48.00
N ALA A 22 30.30 -14.83 47.98
CA ALA A 22 30.13 -15.68 46.83
C ALA A 22 28.70 -15.63 46.28
N GLY A 23 28.59 -15.85 44.96
CA GLY A 23 27.47 -16.54 44.33
C GLY A 23 26.17 -15.75 44.20
N LEU A 24 25.96 -15.15 43.02
CA LEU A 24 24.61 -14.88 42.53
C LEU A 24 24.47 -15.49 41.13
N PHE A 25 23.72 -16.59 41.07
CA PHE A 25 23.32 -17.28 39.85
C PHE A 25 22.45 -16.34 39.02
N LEU A 26 22.97 -15.82 37.91
CA LEU A 26 22.19 -15.05 36.94
C LEU A 26 21.35 -16.03 36.11
N LEU A 27 20.07 -16.17 36.47
CA LEU A 27 19.06 -16.75 35.58
C LEU A 27 18.88 -15.80 34.40
N VAL A 28 19.48 -16.15 33.26
CA VAL A 28 19.15 -15.56 31.97
C VAL A 28 17.73 -15.99 31.61
N PHE A 29 16.77 -15.08 31.81
CA PHE A 29 15.47 -15.18 31.16
C PHE A 29 15.68 -15.04 29.65
N SER A 30 15.61 -16.16 28.95
CA SER A 30 15.48 -16.18 27.49
C SER A 30 14.12 -15.59 27.13
N CYS A 31 14.09 -14.30 26.79
CA CYS A 31 12.94 -13.75 26.09
C CYS A 31 12.89 -14.38 24.70
N ASN A 32 12.05 -15.39 24.53
CA ASN A 32 11.55 -15.79 23.21
C ASN A 32 10.74 -14.63 22.64
N ASN A 33 11.42 -13.65 22.06
CA ASN A 33 10.81 -12.80 21.08
C ASN A 33 10.65 -13.65 19.82
N SER A 34 9.45 -14.15 19.59
CA SER A 34 9.01 -14.52 18.26
C SER A 34 9.12 -13.26 17.40
N ALA A 35 10.29 -13.08 16.78
CA ALA A 35 10.50 -12.06 15.78
C ALA A 35 9.43 -12.28 14.71
N ALA A 36 8.55 -11.29 14.56
CA ALA A 36 7.73 -11.18 13.38
C ALA A 36 8.66 -11.35 12.17
N ASN A 37 8.40 -12.39 11.38
CA ASN A 37 9.16 -12.73 10.20
C ASN A 37 9.02 -11.57 9.19
N ALA A 38 9.88 -10.56 9.31
CA ALA A 38 10.07 -9.56 8.27
C ALA A 38 10.66 -10.33 7.09
N GLN A 39 9.81 -10.67 6.13
CA GLN A 39 10.23 -11.37 4.92
C GLN A 39 11.19 -10.45 4.16
N THR A 40 12.48 -10.79 4.23
CA THR A 40 13.62 -10.06 3.67
C THR A 40 13.83 -10.29 2.16
N GLY A 41 12.88 -10.91 1.47
CA GLY A 41 12.95 -11.15 0.03
C GLY A 41 12.50 -9.94 -0.80
N GLU A 42 13.18 -9.70 -1.93
CA GLU A 42 12.67 -8.76 -2.94
C GLU A 42 11.29 -9.23 -3.42
N PRO A 43 10.28 -8.34 -3.51
CA PRO A 43 8.96 -8.76 -3.92
C PRO A 43 8.92 -9.24 -5.36
N VAL A 44 8.10 -10.25 -5.62
CA VAL A 44 7.76 -10.66 -6.98
C VAL A 44 6.92 -9.57 -7.62
N VAL A 45 7.50 -8.83 -8.56
CA VAL A 45 6.76 -7.80 -9.31
C VAL A 45 6.09 -8.44 -10.53
N GLY A 46 4.77 -8.27 -10.62
CA GLY A 46 3.97 -8.72 -11.74
C GLY A 46 4.21 -7.92 -13.02
N LYS A 47 3.52 -8.31 -14.09
CA LYS A 47 3.55 -7.60 -15.38
C LYS A 47 2.14 -7.37 -15.88
N VAL A 48 1.90 -6.22 -16.49
CA VAL A 48 0.63 -5.95 -17.17
C VAL A 48 0.60 -6.73 -18.49
N ASN A 49 -0.48 -7.48 -18.71
CA ASN A 49 -0.77 -8.09 -20.00
C ASN A 49 -1.69 -7.15 -20.80
N PRO A 50 -1.22 -6.54 -21.90
CA PRO A 50 -2.01 -5.58 -22.66
C PRO A 50 -3.23 -6.22 -23.35
N ARG A 51 -3.26 -7.55 -23.46
CA ARG A 51 -4.36 -8.32 -24.07
C ARG A 51 -5.41 -8.80 -23.07
N SER A 52 -5.24 -8.53 -21.77
CA SER A 52 -6.25 -8.90 -20.79
C SER A 52 -7.60 -8.25 -21.12
N PRO A 53 -8.72 -8.97 -20.97
CA PRO A 53 -10.04 -8.43 -21.27
C PRO A 53 -10.30 -7.13 -20.51
N LEU A 54 -10.93 -6.19 -21.20
CA LEU A 54 -11.35 -4.92 -20.62
C LEU A 54 -12.81 -5.02 -20.17
N ILE A 55 -13.07 -4.50 -18.98
CA ILE A 55 -14.36 -4.43 -18.34
C ILE A 55 -14.74 -2.96 -18.26
N GLN A 56 -15.95 -2.64 -18.73
CA GLN A 56 -16.54 -1.33 -18.58
C GLN A 56 -17.15 -1.23 -17.18
N ASP A 57 -16.93 -0.11 -16.49
CA ASP A 57 -17.70 0.26 -15.30
C ASP A 57 -19.22 0.15 -15.57
N PRO A 58 -19.96 -0.74 -14.88
CA PRO A 58 -21.41 -0.87 -15.04
C PRO A 58 -22.18 0.33 -14.48
N GLY A 59 -21.60 1.10 -13.55
CA GLY A 59 -22.19 2.28 -12.94
C GLY A 59 -22.15 3.53 -13.81
N PHE A 60 -21.37 3.53 -14.91
CA PHE A 60 -21.27 4.68 -15.80
C PHE A 60 -22.55 4.88 -16.63
N THR A 61 -23.26 5.98 -16.39
CA THR A 61 -24.51 6.32 -17.09
C THR A 61 -24.36 7.36 -18.22
N GLY A 62 -23.15 7.83 -18.50
CA GLY A 62 -22.89 8.81 -19.56
C GLY A 62 -22.87 8.22 -20.97
N ASP A 63 -22.46 9.04 -21.96
CA ASP A 63 -22.32 8.57 -23.34
C ASP A 63 -21.22 7.49 -23.45
N LYS A 64 -21.55 6.33 -24.01
CA LYS A 64 -20.60 5.24 -24.22
C LYS A 64 -19.46 5.60 -25.18
N LYS A 65 -19.62 6.67 -25.97
CA LYS A 65 -18.57 7.24 -26.84
C LYS A 65 -17.61 8.16 -26.10
N THR A 66 -17.93 8.59 -24.88
CA THR A 66 -17.01 9.36 -24.04
C THR A 66 -15.70 8.58 -23.90
N ARG A 67 -14.58 9.29 -24.06
CA ARG A 67 -13.24 8.70 -23.92
C ARG A 67 -13.07 8.06 -22.54
N ALA A 68 -12.18 7.08 -22.46
CA ALA A 68 -11.95 6.34 -21.23
C ALA A 68 -10.54 6.57 -20.68
N LEU A 69 -10.43 6.59 -19.35
CA LEU A 69 -9.22 6.16 -18.68
C LEU A 69 -9.26 4.63 -18.61
N ILE A 70 -8.27 3.96 -19.19
CA ILE A 70 -8.13 2.52 -19.10
C ILE A 70 -7.08 2.20 -18.04
N VAL A 71 -7.42 1.43 -17.02
CA VAL A 71 -6.48 0.94 -15.99
C VAL A 71 -6.29 -0.57 -16.08
N ARG A 72 -5.06 -1.04 -16.10
CA ARG A 72 -4.76 -2.49 -16.10
C ARG A 72 -3.89 -2.84 -14.91
N MET A 73 -4.35 -3.79 -14.12
CA MET A 73 -3.53 -4.35 -13.04
C MET A 73 -2.79 -5.59 -13.54
N GLY A 74 -1.54 -5.72 -13.13
CA GLY A 74 -0.66 -6.79 -13.57
C GLY A 74 -1.00 -8.16 -12.99
N GLU A 75 -0.37 -9.17 -13.56
CA GLU A 75 -0.42 -10.54 -13.10
C GLU A 75 0.96 -11.00 -12.60
N ALA A 76 0.97 -11.88 -11.60
CA ALA A 76 2.20 -12.39 -10.99
C ALA A 76 2.08 -13.86 -10.58
N LYS A 77 3.23 -14.54 -10.55
CA LYS A 77 3.35 -15.90 -10.02
C LYS A 77 4.33 -15.92 -8.85
N ALA A 78 3.83 -16.20 -7.65
CA ALA A 78 4.59 -16.15 -6.40
C ALA A 78 4.37 -17.44 -5.60
N LYS A 79 5.31 -17.82 -4.73
CA LYS A 79 5.10 -18.93 -3.78
C LYS A 79 4.24 -18.47 -2.61
N SER A 80 3.66 -19.41 -1.87
CA SER A 80 3.02 -19.10 -0.59
C SER A 80 4.01 -18.42 0.35
N GLY A 81 3.58 -17.37 1.02
CA GLY A 81 4.38 -16.50 1.86
C GLY A 81 5.18 -15.44 1.12
N GLU A 82 5.36 -15.48 -0.20
CA GLU A 82 6.10 -14.41 -0.88
C GLU A 82 5.29 -13.11 -0.98
N ARG A 83 5.99 -11.98 -0.88
CA ARG A 83 5.42 -10.68 -1.21
C ARG A 83 5.31 -10.55 -2.73
N VAL A 84 4.14 -10.19 -3.21
CA VAL A 84 3.80 -9.97 -4.62
C VAL A 84 3.30 -8.55 -4.83
N CYS A 85 3.81 -7.86 -5.83
CA CYS A 85 3.40 -6.49 -6.16
C CYS A 85 2.84 -6.44 -7.58
N LEU A 86 1.58 -6.04 -7.71
CA LEU A 86 0.89 -5.92 -8.99
C LEU A 86 0.96 -4.46 -9.47
N PRO A 87 1.64 -4.17 -10.60
CA PRO A 87 1.64 -2.83 -11.18
C PRO A 87 0.25 -2.47 -11.70
N VAL A 88 -0.15 -1.22 -11.56
CA VAL A 88 -1.34 -0.64 -12.20
C VAL A 88 -0.87 0.38 -13.22
N GLU A 89 -1.18 0.15 -14.48
CA GLU A 89 -0.82 1.01 -15.61
C GLU A 89 -2.04 1.66 -16.23
N ALA A 90 -1.88 2.89 -16.69
CA ALA A 90 -2.93 3.68 -17.32
C ALA A 90 -2.69 3.92 -18.81
N THR A 91 -3.75 3.88 -19.60
CA THR A 91 -3.82 4.31 -21.01
C THR A 91 -4.92 5.35 -21.13
N GLY A 92 -4.74 6.38 -21.95
CA GLY A 92 -5.71 7.47 -22.10
C GLY A 92 -5.74 8.46 -20.94
N PHE A 93 -4.66 8.54 -20.16
CA PHE A 93 -4.48 9.51 -19.08
C PHE A 93 -4.20 10.88 -19.70
N LYS A 94 -5.27 11.62 -19.99
CA LYS A 94 -5.19 12.91 -20.66
C LYS A 94 -6.08 13.94 -19.98
N ASP A 95 -5.48 15.05 -19.60
CA ASP A 95 -6.12 16.24 -19.03
C ASP A 95 -7.03 15.88 -17.84
N LEU A 96 -6.53 15.04 -16.93
CA LEU A 96 -7.30 14.54 -15.79
C LEU A 96 -7.10 15.41 -14.54
N LEU A 97 -8.21 15.72 -13.87
CA LEU A 97 -8.22 16.39 -12.56
C LEU A 97 -8.24 15.39 -11.40
N GLY A 98 -8.76 14.18 -11.63
CA GLY A 98 -8.84 13.19 -10.59
C GLY A 98 -9.43 11.88 -11.05
N PHE A 99 -9.19 10.85 -10.24
CA PHE A 99 -9.89 9.58 -10.33
C PHE A 99 -10.06 8.98 -8.95
N GLN A 100 -11.08 8.16 -8.80
CA GLN A 100 -11.26 7.29 -7.64
C GLN A 100 -11.83 5.94 -8.05
N PHE A 101 -11.45 4.92 -7.29
CA PHE A 101 -11.97 3.56 -7.45
C PHE A 101 -11.66 2.72 -6.21
N THR A 102 -12.30 1.55 -6.13
CA THR A 102 -11.95 0.51 -5.16
C THR A 102 -11.35 -0.72 -5.84
N MET A 103 -10.32 -1.27 -5.21
CA MET A 103 -9.76 -2.58 -5.51
C MET A 103 -10.20 -3.58 -4.43
N ARG A 104 -10.69 -4.73 -4.87
CA ARG A 104 -11.16 -5.83 -4.02
C ARG A 104 -10.32 -7.08 -4.24
N PHE A 105 -9.98 -7.77 -3.16
CA PHE A 105 -9.28 -9.05 -3.19
C PHE A 105 -9.88 -10.01 -2.17
N ASP A 106 -9.60 -11.30 -2.32
CA ASP A 106 -9.93 -12.30 -1.31
C ASP A 106 -8.90 -12.26 -0.18
N SER A 107 -9.33 -11.79 1.01
CA SER A 107 -8.47 -11.65 2.18
C SER A 107 -8.02 -12.99 2.79
N ALA A 108 -8.64 -14.11 2.41
CA ALA A 108 -8.14 -15.45 2.76
C ALA A 108 -7.00 -15.90 1.83
N ALA A 109 -6.97 -15.38 0.60
CA ALA A 109 -5.97 -15.72 -0.42
C ALA A 109 -4.77 -14.77 -0.43
N LEU A 110 -5.00 -13.49 -0.15
CA LEU A 110 -3.97 -12.44 -0.17
C LEU A 110 -4.09 -11.57 1.08
N LYS A 111 -2.96 -11.16 1.64
CA LYS A 111 -2.91 -10.16 2.72
C LYS A 111 -2.34 -8.85 2.18
N TYR A 112 -3.10 -7.75 2.22
CA TYR A 112 -2.56 -6.44 1.85
C TYR A 112 -1.34 -6.07 2.69
N GLU A 113 -0.32 -5.50 2.03
CA GLU A 113 0.87 -5.01 2.70
C GLU A 113 1.09 -3.51 2.49
N SER A 114 1.07 -3.05 1.24
CA SER A 114 1.41 -1.66 0.93
C SER A 114 0.99 -1.27 -0.48
N VAL A 115 1.00 0.03 -0.74
CA VAL A 115 1.11 0.60 -2.09
C VAL A 115 2.45 1.30 -2.22
N ARG A 116 3.04 1.27 -3.41
CA ARG A 116 4.36 1.86 -3.66
C ARG A 116 4.55 2.31 -5.09
N GLY A 117 5.67 2.99 -5.36
CA GLY A 117 6.08 3.33 -6.71
C GLY A 117 5.14 4.29 -7.43
N MET A 118 4.39 5.10 -6.67
CA MET A 118 3.55 6.15 -7.21
C MET A 118 4.39 7.18 -7.97
N LYS A 119 3.92 7.62 -9.13
CA LYS A 119 4.62 8.59 -9.99
C LYS A 119 3.84 9.87 -10.27
N LEU A 120 2.55 9.91 -9.92
CA LEU A 120 1.73 11.10 -10.15
C LEU A 120 2.02 12.17 -9.08
N PRO A 121 2.00 13.46 -9.45
CA PRO A 121 2.09 14.56 -8.49
C PRO A 121 1.01 14.44 -7.40
N GLY A 122 1.41 14.64 -6.14
CA GLY A 122 0.50 14.57 -5.00
C GLY A 122 -0.10 13.18 -4.70
N TYR A 123 0.31 12.14 -5.42
CA TYR A 123 -0.20 10.77 -5.22
C TYR A 123 0.69 9.98 -4.26
N GLY A 124 0.42 10.13 -2.97
CA GLY A 124 1.10 9.43 -1.89
C GLY A 124 0.33 8.22 -1.35
N VAL A 125 0.92 7.53 -0.37
CA VAL A 125 0.27 6.41 0.35
C VAL A 125 -1.00 6.86 1.08
N ASP A 126 -1.07 8.14 1.45
CA ASP A 126 -2.23 8.79 2.09
C ASP A 126 -3.46 8.89 1.18
N LYS A 127 -3.28 8.65 -0.12
CA LYS A 127 -4.36 8.64 -1.12
C LYS A 127 -5.07 7.30 -1.24
N PHE A 128 -4.72 6.33 -0.38
CA PHE A 128 -5.29 5.00 -0.36
C PHE A 128 -6.03 4.73 0.96
N GLY A 129 -7.31 4.36 0.84
CA GLY A 129 -8.12 3.96 1.98
C GLY A 129 -7.89 2.49 2.31
N VAL A 130 -7.11 2.22 3.38
CA VAL A 130 -6.72 0.86 3.80
C VAL A 130 -7.44 0.36 5.05
N ARG A 131 -8.41 1.13 5.57
CA ARG A 131 -9.19 0.79 6.78
C ARG A 131 -9.88 -0.58 6.70
N PHE A 132 -10.21 -1.02 5.49
CA PHE A 132 -10.93 -2.27 5.23
C PHE A 132 -10.08 -3.30 4.47
N ALA A 133 -8.75 -3.13 4.48
CA ALA A 133 -7.84 -4.03 3.79
C ALA A 133 -7.84 -5.44 4.39
N ASP A 134 -8.04 -5.57 5.71
CA ASP A 134 -8.25 -6.85 6.39
C ASP A 134 -9.50 -7.61 5.89
N ARG A 135 -10.47 -6.88 5.32
CA ARG A 135 -11.69 -7.40 4.71
C ARG A 135 -11.63 -7.45 3.18
N GLY A 136 -10.46 -7.21 2.59
CA GLY A 136 -10.27 -7.33 1.14
C GLY A 136 -10.57 -6.07 0.34
N TYR A 137 -10.59 -4.89 0.95
CA TYR A 137 -10.89 -3.62 0.25
C TYR A 137 -9.77 -2.58 0.40
N VAL A 138 -9.35 -2.01 -0.73
CA VAL A 138 -8.44 -0.85 -0.78
C VAL A 138 -9.02 0.16 -1.77
N SER A 139 -9.43 1.33 -1.28
CA SER A 139 -9.84 2.44 -2.15
C SER A 139 -8.66 3.31 -2.52
N SER A 140 -8.77 4.03 -3.63
CA SER A 140 -7.83 5.08 -4.04
C SER A 140 -8.60 6.33 -4.48
N LEU A 141 -8.06 7.49 -4.13
CA LEU A 141 -8.50 8.80 -4.61
C LEU A 141 -7.27 9.63 -4.96
N TRP A 142 -7.13 9.97 -6.23
CA TRP A 142 -6.13 10.94 -6.67
C TRP A 142 -6.82 12.21 -7.18
N THR A 143 -6.22 13.35 -6.83
CA THR A 143 -6.60 14.66 -7.36
C THR A 143 -5.34 15.38 -7.77
N ASP A 144 -5.39 16.00 -8.95
CA ASP A 144 -4.28 16.77 -9.48
C ASP A 144 -4.06 18.07 -8.68
N PRO A 145 -2.83 18.42 -8.31
CA PRO A 145 -2.54 19.73 -7.72
C PRO A 145 -2.79 20.91 -8.68
N ASP A 146 -2.67 20.73 -9.99
CA ASP A 146 -3.12 21.69 -11.02
C ASP A 146 -4.59 21.39 -11.38
N ILE A 147 -5.50 21.95 -10.59
CA ILE A 147 -6.94 21.77 -10.78
C ILE A 147 -7.51 22.50 -12.00
N VAL A 148 -6.71 23.32 -12.70
CA VAL A 148 -7.15 24.08 -13.88
C VAL A 148 -6.86 23.31 -15.15
N ASN A 149 -5.63 22.82 -15.30
CA ASN A 149 -5.20 22.13 -16.51
C ASN A 149 -5.29 20.61 -16.39
N GLY A 150 -5.14 20.06 -15.18
CA GLY A 150 -4.95 18.62 -14.95
C GLY A 150 -3.64 18.09 -15.51
N SER A 151 -3.42 16.78 -15.33
CA SER A 151 -2.23 16.09 -15.87
C SER A 151 -2.55 15.18 -17.04
N SER A 152 -1.55 15.06 -17.93
CA SER A 152 -1.49 14.07 -19.00
C SER A 152 -0.25 13.20 -18.82
N MET A 153 -0.38 11.89 -19.07
CA MET A 153 0.72 10.93 -19.01
C MET A 153 0.77 10.11 -20.32
N PRO A 154 1.96 9.65 -20.76
CA PRO A 154 2.05 8.71 -21.85
C PRO A 154 1.25 7.42 -21.57
N ASP A 155 0.81 6.76 -22.64
CA ASP A 155 0.14 5.48 -22.50
C ASP A 155 1.04 4.42 -21.85
N ASN A 156 0.41 3.54 -21.07
CA ASN A 156 1.03 2.49 -20.25
C ASN A 156 1.93 3.05 -19.13
N THR A 157 1.67 4.28 -18.70
CA THR A 157 2.33 4.83 -17.51
C THR A 157 1.88 4.06 -16.27
N LYS A 158 2.85 3.52 -15.53
CA LYS A 158 2.61 2.93 -14.20
C LYS A 158 2.19 4.00 -13.21
N LEU A 159 0.97 3.87 -12.68
CA LEU A 159 0.42 4.74 -11.67
C LEU A 159 0.96 4.40 -10.28
N PHE A 160 0.97 3.12 -9.93
CA PHE A 160 1.44 2.57 -8.65
C PHE A 160 1.60 1.05 -8.74
N GLU A 161 2.11 0.43 -7.67
CA GLU A 161 2.03 -1.01 -7.42
C GLU A 161 1.26 -1.24 -6.12
N ILE A 162 0.32 -2.20 -6.13
CA ILE A 162 -0.32 -2.71 -4.92
C ILE A 162 0.32 -4.04 -4.54
N CYS A 163 0.74 -4.16 -3.29
CA CYS A 163 1.51 -5.30 -2.80
C CYS A 163 0.75 -6.11 -1.74
N PHE A 164 0.90 -7.42 -1.83
CA PHE A 164 0.28 -8.40 -0.95
C PHE A 164 1.29 -9.46 -0.50
N THR A 165 1.03 -10.10 0.63
CA THR A 165 1.57 -11.44 0.91
C THR A 165 0.66 -12.48 0.27
N ASN A 166 1.22 -13.41 -0.49
CA ASN A 166 0.47 -14.55 -1.03
C ASN A 166 0.19 -15.59 0.07
N LEU A 167 -1.06 -15.89 0.37
CA LEU A 167 -1.44 -16.89 1.39
C LEU A 167 -1.87 -18.24 0.76
N MET A 168 -2.08 -18.26 -0.55
CA MET A 168 -2.60 -19.40 -1.28
C MET A 168 -1.63 -20.57 -1.33
N LYS A 169 -2.17 -21.80 -1.38
CA LYS A 169 -1.38 -23.01 -1.62
C LYS A 169 -0.99 -23.10 -3.09
N LYS A 170 0.08 -23.84 -3.38
CA LYS A 170 0.54 -24.08 -4.75
C LYS A 170 -0.59 -24.62 -5.63
N GLY A 171 -0.75 -24.03 -6.82
CA GLY A 171 -1.78 -24.39 -7.79
C GLY A 171 -3.08 -23.60 -7.67
N GLU A 172 -3.28 -22.86 -6.58
CA GLU A 172 -4.40 -21.93 -6.43
C GLU A 172 -4.10 -20.60 -7.13
N GLU A 173 -5.17 -19.88 -7.50
CA GLU A 173 -5.10 -18.55 -8.08
C GLU A 173 -6.25 -17.67 -7.58
N THR A 174 -6.03 -16.36 -7.58
CA THR A 174 -7.06 -15.38 -7.23
C THR A 174 -6.90 -14.10 -8.04
N GLU A 175 -8.00 -13.37 -8.20
CA GLU A 175 -8.00 -12.05 -8.84
C GLU A 175 -7.98 -10.93 -7.81
N VAL A 176 -7.34 -9.83 -8.20
CA VAL A 176 -7.52 -8.52 -7.55
C VAL A 176 -8.34 -7.65 -8.51
N LYS A 177 -9.57 -7.36 -8.11
CA LYS A 177 -10.58 -6.78 -8.99
C LYS A 177 -10.69 -5.29 -8.76
N PHE A 178 -10.84 -4.50 -9.82
CA PHE A 178 -11.50 -3.21 -9.65
C PHE A 178 -12.99 -3.50 -9.47
N GLN A 179 -13.59 -2.99 -8.40
CA GLN A 179 -15.01 -3.16 -8.15
C GLN A 179 -15.56 -1.92 -7.43
N ASP A 180 -16.82 -1.56 -7.67
CA ASP A 180 -17.48 -0.51 -6.90
C ASP A 180 -17.61 -0.85 -5.42
N GLY A 181 -17.51 0.20 -4.60
CA GLY A 181 -17.71 0.15 -3.15
C GLY A 181 -16.44 -0.27 -2.38
N PRO A 182 -16.03 0.46 -1.33
CA PRO A 182 -16.73 1.58 -0.66
C PRO A 182 -16.80 2.88 -1.45
N THR A 183 -15.90 3.09 -2.40
CA THR A 183 -15.88 4.26 -3.27
C THR A 183 -16.28 3.83 -4.68
N ALA A 184 -17.16 4.60 -5.32
CA ALA A 184 -17.56 4.38 -6.71
C ALA A 184 -16.43 4.71 -7.69
N PHE A 185 -16.51 4.18 -8.90
CA PHE A 185 -15.63 4.62 -9.98
C PHE A 185 -15.97 6.04 -10.45
N GLU A 186 -14.96 6.90 -10.50
CA GLU A 186 -15.10 8.24 -11.05
C GLU A 186 -13.77 8.68 -11.67
N VAL A 187 -13.86 9.36 -12.80
CA VAL A 187 -12.72 9.97 -13.49
C VAL A 187 -13.18 11.32 -14.00
N ILE A 188 -12.51 12.39 -13.60
CA ILE A 188 -12.90 13.77 -13.96
C ILE A 188 -11.79 14.39 -14.81
N SER A 189 -12.18 14.99 -15.94
CA SER A 189 -11.27 15.77 -16.79
C SER A 189 -11.25 17.26 -16.42
N ASN A 190 -10.28 18.00 -16.95
CA ASN A 190 -10.16 19.45 -16.78
C ASN A 190 -11.32 20.28 -17.36
N LYS A 191 -12.23 19.64 -18.11
CA LYS A 191 -13.48 20.23 -18.58
C LYS A 191 -14.67 19.95 -17.66
N MET A 192 -14.43 19.38 -16.47
CA MET A 192 -15.46 18.91 -15.53
C MET A 192 -16.38 17.83 -16.12
N GLU A 193 -15.94 17.15 -17.19
CA GLU A 193 -16.62 16.00 -17.77
C GLU A 193 -16.21 14.73 -17.00
N GLN A 194 -17.20 13.93 -16.59
CA GLN A 194 -16.98 12.58 -16.09
C GLN A 194 -16.66 11.64 -17.26
N LEU A 195 -15.50 10.99 -17.18
CA LEU A 195 -15.04 10.03 -18.17
C LEU A 195 -15.40 8.62 -17.77
N ARG A 196 -15.29 7.70 -18.74
CA ARG A 196 -15.42 6.27 -18.48
C ARG A 196 -14.18 5.76 -17.76
N LEU A 197 -14.37 4.91 -16.75
CA LEU A 197 -13.34 4.03 -16.25
C LEU A 197 -13.50 2.66 -16.90
N VAL A 198 -12.46 2.20 -17.58
CA VAL A 198 -12.37 0.87 -18.17
C VAL A 198 -11.22 0.15 -17.49
N HIS A 199 -11.41 -1.10 -17.08
CA HIS A 199 -10.39 -1.76 -16.29
C HIS A 199 -10.08 -3.19 -16.73
N SER A 200 -8.91 -3.67 -16.35
CA SER A 200 -8.57 -5.09 -16.37
C SER A 200 -8.04 -5.50 -15.00
N ASN A 201 -8.59 -6.58 -14.45
CA ASN A 201 -8.26 -7.07 -13.11
C ASN A 201 -6.85 -7.66 -13.07
N GLY A 202 -6.25 -7.61 -11.89
CA GLY A 202 -4.98 -8.27 -11.62
C GLY A 202 -5.19 -9.73 -11.25
N LYS A 203 -4.10 -10.50 -11.30
CA LYS A 203 -4.13 -11.93 -10.99
C LYS A 203 -2.87 -12.37 -10.24
N VAL A 204 -3.06 -13.19 -9.22
CA VAL A 204 -1.95 -13.89 -8.54
C VAL A 204 -2.15 -15.38 -8.70
N VAL A 205 -1.11 -16.09 -9.14
CA VAL A 205 -1.07 -17.55 -9.21
C VAL A 205 -0.01 -18.05 -8.24
N SER A 206 -0.38 -18.98 -7.36
CA SER A 206 0.55 -19.61 -6.42
C SER A 206 1.31 -20.75 -7.12
N LYS A 207 2.65 -20.69 -7.15
CA LYS A 207 3.52 -21.65 -7.88
C LYS A 207 4.41 -22.52 -6.99
#